data_AF-A0AAD2JN90-F1
#
_entry.id   AF-A0AAD2JN90-F1
#
_cell.length_a   1.000
_cell.length_b   1.000
_cell.length_c   1.000
_cell.angle_alpha   90.00
_cell.angle_beta   90.00
_cell.angle_gamma   90.00
#
_symmetry.space_group_name_H-M   'P 1'
#
loop_
_entity.id
_entity.type
_entity.pdbx_description
1 polymer ?
#
loop_
_entity_poly.entity_id
_entity_poly.type
_entity_poly.pdbx_seq_one_letter_code
_entity_poly.pdbx_strand_id
1 'polypeptide(L)'
;MVVTRSFFAQFAHNPVNDQDANITSTPAGHSPRWNRVTPTSTPEKKRKSSGSSDESSTSTPKKKSSPKKKRAKSGPTPSTSSFDAVTAANFTKSNQVIPPVHTLLLGTHPSVQSLKENRYYGHPMNAFWWIAGDCLGFRRAEGLKTNGEPYGFASHLRYNESQIVPYEQQLEKLCFSGFALWDIVKECQRPGSLDSDITQEVPNDIRGFCKLHPNIKRIVFSNGGTACSFFKKHFKEWLDSGELVPSQHKASQDAFKKWTKNMKPKTKRPGGRDKHQIECIVALAVSPAAAKYTYDEKRDFWEEHVYQPGLKDLEAAHIVANDG
;
A
#
# COMPACT_ATOMS: atom_id res chain seq x y z
N MET A 1 32.65 -19.33 12.94
CA MET A 1 32.66 -18.62 14.24
C MET A 1 32.94 -17.14 13.99
N VAL A 2 31.90 -16.36 13.65
CA VAL A 2 31.82 -14.90 13.86
C VAL A 2 30.32 -14.62 13.96
N VAL A 3 29.85 -14.32 15.16
CA VAL A 3 28.47 -13.97 15.47
C VAL A 3 28.39 -12.44 15.42
N THR A 4 27.74 -11.87 14.43
CA THR A 4 27.40 -10.45 14.44
C THR A 4 26.09 -10.27 15.19
N ARG A 5 26.21 -9.70 16.40
CA ARG A 5 25.11 -9.24 17.26
C ARG A 5 24.29 -8.17 16.53
N SER A 6 23.01 -8.43 16.29
CA SER A 6 22.04 -7.38 15.99
C SER A 6 21.53 -6.77 17.30
N PHE A 7 21.59 -5.44 17.35
CA PHE A 7 21.06 -4.61 18.42
C PHE A 7 19.53 -4.75 18.51
N PHE A 8 19.04 -5.19 19.66
CA PHE A 8 17.64 -5.04 20.06
C PHE A 8 17.43 -3.60 20.55
N ALA A 9 16.53 -2.86 19.92
CA ALA A 9 15.96 -1.65 20.52
C ALA A 9 14.68 -2.05 21.27
N GLN A 10 14.66 -1.70 22.56
CA GLN A 10 13.62 -1.95 23.56
C GLN A 10 12.25 -1.41 23.17
N PHE A 11 11.24 -2.29 23.15
CA PHE A 11 9.86 -1.89 23.47
C PHE A 11 9.74 -1.87 25.00
N ALA A 12 9.71 -0.67 25.59
CA ALA A 12 9.41 -0.50 27.00
C ALA A 12 7.89 -0.66 27.21
N HIS A 13 7.50 -1.68 27.99
CA HIS A 13 6.17 -1.84 28.56
C HIS A 13 5.93 -0.78 29.62
N ASN A 14 4.82 -0.05 29.52
CA ASN A 14 4.20 0.63 30.66
C ASN A 14 3.34 -0.39 31.42
N PRO A 15 3.54 -0.61 32.73
CA PRO A 15 2.61 -1.40 33.53
C PRO A 15 1.33 -0.60 33.84
N VAL A 16 0.18 -1.21 33.57
CA VAL A 16 -1.12 -0.76 34.04
C VAL A 16 -1.21 -1.08 35.53
N ASN A 17 -1.50 -0.06 36.35
CA ASN A 17 -1.75 -0.20 37.78
C ASN A 17 -3.21 -0.61 37.98
N ASP A 18 -3.40 -1.70 38.72
CA ASP A 18 -4.68 -2.37 38.94
C ASP A 18 -5.12 -2.07 40.37
N GLN A 19 -5.89 -1.01 40.58
CA GLN A 19 -6.67 -0.74 41.80
C GLN A 19 -7.90 0.10 41.45
N ASP A 20 -9.06 -0.54 41.38
CA ASP A 20 -10.23 -0.24 42.23
C ASP A 20 -11.51 -0.82 41.63
N ALA A 21 -11.94 -1.93 42.24
CA ALA A 21 -13.30 -2.44 42.12
C ALA A 21 -14.15 -1.85 43.26
N ASN A 22 -15.16 -1.03 42.94
CA ASN A 22 -16.50 -1.22 43.52
C ASN A 22 -17.59 -0.35 42.85
N ILE A 23 -18.50 -1.06 42.18
CA ILE A 23 -19.98 -0.99 42.26
C ILE A 23 -20.64 0.40 42.33
N THR A 24 -21.43 0.73 41.31
CA THR A 24 -22.87 1.03 41.47
C THR A 24 -23.62 0.97 40.12
N SER A 25 -24.90 0.64 40.23
CA SER A 25 -25.77 0.04 39.23
C SER A 25 -26.70 1.02 38.49
N THR A 26 -26.76 0.88 37.15
CA THR A 26 -27.90 1.13 36.20
C THR A 26 -28.49 2.56 36.07
N PRO A 27 -29.27 2.92 35.00
CA PRO A 27 -29.83 2.10 33.91
C PRO A 27 -29.67 2.64 32.46
N ALA A 28 -30.19 1.82 31.54
CA ALA A 28 -30.31 1.96 30.09
C ALA A 28 -30.73 3.35 29.55
N GLY A 29 -30.24 3.69 28.36
CA GLY A 29 -30.72 4.85 27.59
C GLY A 29 -30.07 5.06 26.22
N HIS A 30 -30.79 4.62 25.18
CA HIS A 30 -30.90 5.27 23.85
C HIS A 30 -29.85 4.95 22.76
N SER A 31 -30.22 3.99 21.90
CA SER A 31 -29.77 3.89 20.52
C SER A 31 -30.38 4.99 19.64
N PRO A 32 -29.61 5.70 18.79
CA PRO A 32 -30.20 6.56 17.76
C PRO A 32 -30.70 5.71 16.58
N ARG A 33 -32.03 5.66 16.47
CA ARG A 33 -32.79 5.04 15.39
C ARG A 33 -32.71 5.94 14.16
N TRP A 34 -31.99 5.53 13.11
CA TRP A 34 -31.98 6.25 11.84
C TRP A 34 -33.27 5.98 11.07
N ASN A 35 -34.15 6.98 11.02
CA ASN A 35 -35.36 6.97 10.20
C ASN A 35 -34.99 7.12 8.72
N ARG A 36 -35.43 6.16 7.91
CA ARG A 36 -35.41 6.17 6.46
C ARG A 36 -36.36 7.26 5.95
N VAL A 37 -35.84 8.32 5.35
CA VAL A 37 -36.63 9.31 4.60
C VAL A 37 -36.28 9.17 3.12
N THR A 38 -37.23 8.66 2.35
CA THR A 38 -37.27 8.81 0.89
C THR A 38 -37.97 10.12 0.53
N PRO A 39 -37.52 10.82 -0.53
CA PRO A 39 -38.48 11.54 -1.35
C PRO A 39 -38.25 11.32 -2.86
N THR A 40 -39.27 10.74 -3.49
CA THR A 40 -39.59 10.89 -4.91
C THR A 40 -40.41 12.16 -5.12
N SER A 41 -39.98 13.06 -6.02
CA SER A 41 -40.84 13.73 -7.04
C SER A 41 -40.19 15.00 -7.61
N THR A 42 -40.07 15.04 -8.94
CA THR A 42 -40.06 16.24 -9.81
C THR A 42 -41.38 16.18 -10.62
N PRO A 43 -41.82 17.19 -11.41
CA PRO A 43 -41.31 18.56 -11.62
C PRO A 43 -42.39 19.67 -11.66
N GLU A 44 -42.01 20.95 -11.60
CA GLU A 44 -42.86 22.01 -12.17
C GLU A 44 -42.08 23.17 -12.80
N LYS A 45 -42.51 23.54 -14.01
CA LYS A 45 -42.04 24.65 -14.86
C LYS A 45 -42.70 25.94 -14.42
N LYS A 46 -41.98 27.08 -14.42
CA LYS A 46 -42.56 28.39 -14.73
C LYS A 46 -41.68 29.22 -15.67
N ARG A 47 -42.37 29.97 -16.52
CA ARG A 47 -41.96 30.63 -17.76
C ARG A 47 -41.29 31.99 -17.53
N LYS A 48 -40.60 32.39 -18.60
CA LYS A 48 -39.93 33.64 -18.98
C LYS A 48 -40.67 34.96 -18.62
N SER A 49 -39.87 35.99 -18.39
CA SER A 49 -40.16 37.37 -18.83
C SER A 49 -38.87 38.06 -19.31
N SER A 50 -39.07 39.05 -20.18
CA SER A 50 -38.21 39.64 -21.21
C SER A 50 -37.57 40.98 -20.85
N GLY A 51 -36.51 41.37 -21.58
CA GLY A 51 -35.98 42.75 -21.72
C GLY A 51 -34.49 42.72 -22.07
N SER A 52 -34.11 42.74 -23.36
CA SER A 52 -33.73 43.87 -24.22
C SER A 52 -32.33 44.45 -23.99
N SER A 53 -31.48 44.25 -25.01
CA SER A 53 -30.39 45.07 -25.56
C SER A 53 -29.46 45.87 -24.63
N ASP A 54 -28.15 45.57 -24.70
CA ASP A 54 -27.15 46.54 -25.21
C ASP A 54 -25.82 45.85 -25.54
N GLU A 55 -25.27 46.18 -26.71
CA GLU A 55 -23.92 45.81 -27.15
C GLU A 55 -22.89 46.65 -26.40
N SER A 56 -21.88 45.98 -25.80
CA SER A 56 -20.63 46.64 -25.43
C SER A 56 -19.50 45.61 -25.44
N SER A 57 -18.63 45.79 -26.42
CA SER A 57 -17.34 45.15 -26.59
C SER A 57 -16.42 45.48 -25.41
N THR A 58 -16.04 44.49 -24.60
CA THR A 58 -14.84 44.61 -23.76
C THR A 58 -14.12 43.27 -23.59
N SER A 59 -12.80 43.40 -23.63
CA SER A 59 -11.77 42.38 -23.73
C SER A 59 -11.66 41.47 -22.50
N THR A 60 -11.32 40.20 -22.75
CA THR A 60 -10.98 39.21 -21.72
C THR A 60 -9.66 39.59 -21.01
N PRO A 61 -9.60 39.65 -19.67
CA PRO A 61 -8.34 39.82 -18.95
C PRO A 61 -7.60 38.48 -18.86
N LYS A 62 -6.39 38.44 -19.45
CA LYS A 62 -5.40 37.38 -19.26
C LYS A 62 -5.16 37.14 -17.76
N LYS A 63 -5.31 35.89 -17.32
CA LYS A 63 -4.87 35.42 -15.99
C LYS A 63 -3.39 35.76 -15.79
N LYS A 64 -3.10 36.68 -14.86
CA LYS A 64 -1.74 36.94 -14.35
C LYS A 64 -1.25 35.68 -13.63
N SER A 65 -0.11 35.16 -14.07
CA SER A 65 0.64 34.11 -13.41
C SER A 65 1.15 34.61 -12.05
N SER A 66 0.81 33.88 -10.99
CA SER A 66 1.33 34.14 -9.64
C SER A 66 2.86 33.96 -9.62
N PRO A 67 3.62 34.85 -8.96
CA PRO A 67 5.08 34.75 -8.95
C PRO A 67 5.54 33.53 -8.15
N LYS A 68 6.41 32.71 -8.76
CA LYS A 68 7.13 31.62 -8.08
C LYS A 68 7.90 32.21 -6.89
N LYS A 69 7.47 31.93 -5.66
CA LYS A 69 8.28 32.16 -4.46
C LYS A 69 9.62 31.44 -4.65
N LYS A 70 10.72 32.20 -4.73
CA LYS A 70 12.07 31.66 -4.65
C LYS A 70 12.20 30.98 -3.29
N ARG A 71 12.34 29.65 -3.27
CA ARG A 71 12.67 28.89 -2.06
C ARG A 71 13.99 29.45 -1.54
N ALA A 72 14.01 29.90 -0.28
CA ALA A 72 15.24 30.12 0.45
C ALA A 72 16.09 28.84 0.34
N LYS A 73 17.41 28.99 0.16
CA LYS A 73 18.36 27.87 0.25
C LYS A 73 18.27 27.31 1.66
N SER A 74 17.41 26.31 1.86
CA SER A 74 17.43 25.46 3.05
C SER A 74 18.78 24.74 3.07
N GLY A 75 19.33 24.49 4.26
CA GLY A 75 20.51 23.64 4.43
C GLY A 75 20.35 22.27 3.76
N PRO A 76 21.41 21.43 3.76
CA PRO A 76 21.35 20.11 3.13
C PRO A 76 20.11 19.35 3.63
N THR A 77 19.28 18.88 2.69
CA THR A 77 18.08 18.10 3.01
C THR A 77 18.53 16.85 3.76
N PRO A 78 18.04 16.60 4.99
CA PRO A 78 18.41 15.41 5.73
C PRO A 78 18.06 14.14 4.94
N SER A 79 18.92 13.12 5.06
CA SER A 79 18.61 11.81 4.51
C SER A 79 17.59 11.09 5.39
N THR A 80 16.68 10.34 4.77
CA THR A 80 15.69 9.48 5.44
C THR A 80 15.89 8.02 5.04
N SER A 81 15.66 7.13 6.00
CA SER A 81 15.74 5.68 5.81
C SER A 81 14.34 5.05 5.80
N SER A 82 14.15 4.00 5.00
CA SER A 82 12.99 3.12 5.04
C SER A 82 13.09 2.18 6.24
N PHE A 83 11.99 1.49 6.55
CA PHE A 83 11.96 0.44 7.55
C PHE A 83 12.52 -0.88 6.98
N ASP A 84 12.80 -1.83 7.87
CA ASP A 84 13.17 -3.19 7.49
C ASP A 84 11.98 -3.96 6.90
N ALA A 85 12.27 -4.95 6.07
CA ALA A 85 11.25 -5.84 5.53
C ALA A 85 10.49 -6.55 6.67
N VAL A 86 9.16 -6.56 6.57
CA VAL A 86 8.28 -7.21 7.56
C VAL A 86 7.74 -8.51 6.97
N THR A 87 7.86 -9.59 7.73
CA THR A 87 7.41 -10.95 7.41
C THR A 87 6.80 -11.60 8.66
N ALA A 88 6.24 -12.81 8.53
CA ALA A 88 5.67 -13.52 9.68
C ALA A 88 6.73 -13.84 10.76
N ALA A 89 8.01 -13.96 10.36
CA ALA A 89 9.11 -14.20 11.30
C ALA A 89 9.27 -13.08 12.34
N ASN A 90 8.84 -11.85 12.01
CA ASN A 90 8.91 -10.70 12.92
C ASN A 90 7.93 -10.78 14.11
N PHE A 91 6.92 -11.68 14.06
CA PHE A 91 5.84 -11.78 15.05
C PHE A 91 5.85 -13.09 15.86
N THR A 92 6.91 -13.89 15.70
CA THR A 92 6.93 -15.24 16.23
C THR A 92 6.80 -15.30 17.75
N LYS A 93 5.74 -15.96 18.21
CA LYS A 93 5.61 -16.52 19.56
C LYS A 93 6.04 -18.00 19.51
N SER A 94 6.41 -18.57 20.66
CA SER A 94 6.76 -19.99 20.75
C SER A 94 5.63 -20.88 20.16
N ASN A 95 6.00 -21.81 19.28
CA ASN A 95 5.13 -22.82 18.64
C ASN A 95 4.23 -22.37 17.46
N GLN A 96 4.41 -21.17 16.90
CA GLN A 96 3.68 -20.79 15.69
C GLN A 96 4.43 -21.19 14.41
N VAL A 97 3.78 -21.94 13.52
CA VAL A 97 4.33 -22.26 12.21
C VAL A 97 4.39 -20.98 11.37
N ILE A 98 5.59 -20.65 10.88
CA ILE A 98 5.81 -19.48 10.04
C ILE A 98 5.48 -19.87 8.58
N PRO A 99 4.46 -19.27 7.95
CA PRO A 99 4.18 -19.57 6.56
C PRO A 99 5.29 -19.03 5.64
N PRO A 100 5.57 -19.70 4.51
CA PRO A 100 6.51 -19.18 3.54
C PRO A 100 6.00 -17.88 2.91
N VAL A 101 6.92 -16.96 2.64
CA VAL A 101 6.59 -15.72 1.91
C VAL A 101 6.38 -16.06 0.43
N HIS A 102 5.18 -15.81 -0.10
CA HIS A 102 4.86 -16.00 -1.52
C HIS A 102 4.76 -14.69 -2.30
N THR A 103 4.46 -13.57 -1.64
CA THR A 103 4.28 -12.26 -2.29
C THR A 103 5.04 -11.18 -1.54
N LEU A 104 5.88 -10.41 -2.24
CA LEU A 104 6.55 -9.22 -1.70
C LEU A 104 5.86 -7.95 -2.20
N LEU A 105 5.30 -7.17 -1.27
CA LEU A 105 4.65 -5.89 -1.51
C LEU A 105 5.68 -4.76 -1.33
N LEU A 106 5.91 -3.98 -2.39
CA LEU A 106 6.91 -2.92 -2.41
C LEU A 106 6.26 -1.54 -2.56
N GLY A 107 6.47 -0.68 -1.57
CA GLY A 107 6.33 0.77 -1.71
C GLY A 107 7.54 1.39 -2.41
N THR A 108 7.49 2.70 -2.68
CA THR A 108 8.67 3.43 -3.20
C THR A 108 9.65 3.74 -2.06
N HIS A 109 9.19 4.54 -1.11
CA HIS A 109 9.86 4.94 0.14
C HIS A 109 8.76 5.44 1.10
N PRO A 110 8.92 5.37 2.43
CA PRO A 110 7.91 5.85 3.35
C PRO A 110 7.59 7.34 3.18
N SER A 111 6.33 7.70 3.38
CA SER A 111 5.92 9.10 3.45
C SER A 111 6.40 9.75 4.76
N VAL A 112 6.44 11.08 4.82
CA VAL A 112 6.74 11.81 6.07
C VAL A 112 5.81 11.36 7.21
N GLN A 113 4.52 11.16 6.91
CA GLN A 113 3.56 10.67 7.90
C GLN A 113 3.86 9.23 8.33
N SER A 114 4.22 8.36 7.39
CA SER A 114 4.62 6.98 7.67
C SER A 114 5.83 6.93 8.60
N LEU A 115 6.87 7.74 8.32
CA LEU A 115 8.06 7.87 9.16
C LEU A 115 7.72 8.39 10.56
N LYS A 116 6.90 9.46 10.63
CA LYS A 116 6.45 10.04 11.91
C LYS A 116 5.70 9.04 12.78
N GLU A 117 4.87 8.19 12.17
CA GLU A 117 4.10 7.18 12.90
C GLU A 117 4.87 5.87 13.13
N ASN A 118 6.04 5.71 12.52
CA ASN A 118 6.76 4.43 12.43
C ASN A 118 5.90 3.29 11.86
N ARG A 119 5.16 3.59 10.78
CA ARG A 119 4.20 2.68 10.14
C ARG A 119 4.29 2.72 8.63
N TYR A 120 4.43 1.57 7.99
CA TYR A 120 4.14 1.43 6.57
C TYR A 120 2.73 1.92 6.27
N TYR A 121 2.62 2.78 5.26
CA TYR A 121 1.34 3.38 4.85
C TYR A 121 0.54 4.03 5.99
N GLY A 122 1.21 4.58 7.02
CA GLY A 122 0.57 5.19 8.19
C GLY A 122 -0.44 6.31 7.88
N HIS A 123 -0.24 7.04 6.77
CA HIS A 123 -1.17 8.10 6.37
C HIS A 123 -2.64 7.59 6.31
N PRO A 124 -3.60 8.16 7.06
CA PRO A 124 -4.96 7.63 7.16
C PRO A 124 -5.70 7.48 5.82
N MET A 125 -5.40 8.39 4.89
CA MET A 125 -5.97 8.38 3.53
C MET A 125 -5.28 7.40 2.56
N ASN A 126 -4.23 6.69 2.99
CA ASN A 126 -3.62 5.66 2.15
C ASN A 126 -4.53 4.42 2.13
N ALA A 127 -4.88 3.97 0.93
CA ALA A 127 -5.85 2.89 0.72
C ALA A 127 -5.33 1.50 1.13
N PHE A 128 -4.02 1.32 1.32
CA PHE A 128 -3.40 0.00 1.50
C PHE A 128 -4.07 -0.84 2.59
N TRP A 129 -4.13 -0.30 3.82
CA TRP A 129 -4.65 -1.04 4.97
C TRP A 129 -6.17 -1.25 4.94
N TRP A 130 -6.89 -0.39 4.19
CA TRP A 130 -8.31 -0.58 3.94
C TRP A 130 -8.54 -1.78 3.00
N ILE A 131 -7.80 -1.80 1.90
CA ILE A 131 -7.84 -2.90 0.91
C ILE A 131 -7.39 -4.21 1.55
N ALA A 132 -6.27 -4.21 2.29
CA ALA A 132 -5.78 -5.38 3.00
C ALA A 132 -6.83 -5.91 3.98
N GLY A 133 -7.49 -5.02 4.73
CA GLY A 133 -8.58 -5.37 5.62
C GLY A 133 -9.73 -6.08 4.89
N ASP A 134 -10.22 -5.49 3.80
CA ASP A 134 -11.30 -6.04 2.98
C ASP A 134 -10.96 -7.39 2.33
N CYS A 135 -9.67 -7.65 2.05
CA CYS A 135 -9.21 -8.91 1.45
C CYS A 135 -8.87 -9.99 2.50
N LEU A 136 -8.52 -9.60 3.73
CA LEU A 136 -7.99 -10.51 4.77
C LEU A 136 -8.87 -10.62 6.02
N GLY A 137 -10.09 -10.07 6.01
CA GLY A 137 -11.03 -10.31 7.10
C GLY A 137 -10.91 -9.38 8.30
N PHE A 138 -10.35 -8.18 8.16
CA PHE A 138 -10.20 -7.24 9.27
C PHE A 138 -10.52 -5.79 8.88
N ARG A 139 -10.59 -4.90 9.86
CA ARG A 139 -10.63 -3.45 9.64
C ARG A 139 -9.51 -2.74 10.36
N ARG A 140 -9.06 -1.64 9.76
CA ARG A 140 -8.39 -0.59 10.51
C ARG A 140 -9.44 0.37 11.10
N ALA A 141 -9.02 1.16 12.09
CA ALA A 141 -9.83 2.24 12.64
C ALA A 141 -10.28 3.23 11.55
N GLU A 142 -11.36 3.97 11.84
CA GLU A 142 -12.20 4.76 10.90
C GLU A 142 -11.48 5.78 10.01
N GLY A 143 -10.21 6.07 10.28
CA GLY A 143 -9.39 7.00 9.51
C GLY A 143 -10.12 8.30 9.29
N LEU A 144 -10.18 9.13 10.33
CA LEU A 144 -10.94 10.38 10.28
C LEU A 144 -10.21 11.43 9.46
N LYS A 145 -10.99 12.28 8.78
CA LYS A 145 -10.52 13.55 8.22
C LYS A 145 -10.18 14.53 9.36
N THR A 146 -9.51 15.62 9.02
CA THR A 146 -9.18 16.70 9.99
C THR A 146 -10.41 17.33 10.65
N ASN A 147 -11.57 17.24 10.01
CA ASN A 147 -12.85 17.73 10.54
C ASN A 147 -13.62 16.65 11.33
N GLY A 148 -13.02 15.51 11.65
CA GLY A 148 -13.65 14.43 12.42
C GLY A 148 -14.58 13.51 11.61
N GLU A 149 -14.85 13.83 10.35
CA GLU A 149 -15.69 13.00 9.48
C GLU A 149 -14.95 11.75 9.00
N PRO A 150 -15.64 10.60 8.86
CA PRO A 150 -15.06 9.41 8.25
C PRO A 150 -14.48 9.71 6.85
N TYR A 151 -13.34 9.09 6.55
CA TYR A 151 -12.74 9.21 5.23
C TYR A 151 -13.58 8.47 4.18
N GLY A 152 -13.50 8.88 2.91
CA GLY A 152 -14.40 8.42 1.84
C GLY A 152 -14.36 6.92 1.54
N PHE A 153 -13.40 6.18 2.08
CA PHE A 153 -13.34 4.72 1.97
C PHE A 153 -14.30 4.02 2.96
N ALA A 154 -14.70 4.70 4.04
CA ALA A 154 -15.51 4.12 5.11
C ALA A 154 -16.90 3.66 4.66
N SER A 155 -17.44 4.19 3.56
CA SER A 155 -18.76 3.82 3.04
C SER A 155 -18.79 2.51 2.25
N HIS A 156 -17.64 1.91 1.94
CA HIS A 156 -17.53 0.72 1.06
C HIS A 156 -16.77 -0.45 1.71
N LEU A 157 -16.58 -0.42 3.03
CA LEU A 157 -15.87 -1.46 3.77
C LEU A 157 -16.75 -2.69 3.99
N ARG A 158 -16.16 -3.87 3.86
CA ARG A 158 -16.91 -5.15 3.91
C ARG A 158 -17.23 -5.62 5.33
N TYR A 159 -16.49 -5.13 6.30
CA TYR A 159 -16.49 -5.61 7.68
C TYR A 159 -17.04 -4.54 8.63
N ASN A 160 -17.46 -4.92 9.84
CA ASN A 160 -18.01 -3.97 10.82
C ASN A 160 -16.96 -3.56 11.87
N GLU A 161 -17.33 -2.67 12.80
CA GLU A 161 -16.44 -2.15 13.84
C GLU A 161 -15.87 -3.22 14.77
N SER A 162 -16.57 -4.35 14.98
CA SER A 162 -16.08 -5.45 15.82
C SER A 162 -14.83 -6.14 15.27
N GLN A 163 -14.49 -5.88 14.00
CA GLN A 163 -13.30 -6.42 13.33
C GLN A 163 -12.15 -5.39 13.24
N ILE A 164 -12.27 -4.25 13.93
CA ILE A 164 -11.17 -3.27 14.00
C ILE A 164 -10.01 -3.85 14.80
N VAL A 165 -8.83 -3.89 14.19
CA VAL A 165 -7.60 -4.37 14.83
C VAL A 165 -6.51 -3.29 14.83
N PRO A 166 -5.65 -3.24 15.87
CA PRO A 166 -4.51 -2.32 15.93
C PRO A 166 -3.50 -2.61 14.82
N TYR A 167 -2.66 -1.63 14.50
CA TYR A 167 -1.72 -1.68 13.37
C TYR A 167 -0.83 -2.93 13.38
N GLU A 168 -0.36 -3.32 14.55
CA GLU A 168 0.52 -4.47 14.76
C GLU A 168 -0.20 -5.77 14.38
N GLN A 169 -1.49 -5.90 14.70
CA GLN A 169 -2.32 -7.04 14.28
C GLN A 169 -2.65 -7.00 12.77
N GLN A 170 -2.70 -5.82 12.15
CA GLN A 170 -2.85 -5.70 10.70
C GLN A 170 -1.62 -6.28 9.98
N LEU A 171 -0.41 -5.94 10.46
CA LEU A 171 0.84 -6.52 9.95
C LEU A 171 0.89 -8.03 10.20
N GLU A 172 0.55 -8.49 11.41
CA GLU A 172 0.53 -9.91 11.75
C GLU A 172 -0.39 -10.68 10.80
N LYS A 173 -1.64 -10.22 10.61
CA LYS A 173 -2.60 -10.84 9.67
C LYS A 173 -2.06 -10.87 8.24
N LEU A 174 -1.53 -9.75 7.74
CA LEU A 174 -0.92 -9.68 6.40
C LEU A 174 0.21 -10.70 6.25
N CYS A 175 1.11 -10.75 7.22
CA CYS A 175 2.30 -11.58 7.16
C CYS A 175 2.03 -13.07 7.35
N PHE A 176 1.11 -13.43 8.24
CA PHE A 176 0.65 -14.82 8.39
C PHE A 176 -0.23 -15.29 7.22
N SER A 177 -0.70 -14.36 6.38
CA SER A 177 -1.25 -14.70 5.06
C SER A 177 -0.18 -14.86 3.97
N GLY A 178 1.12 -14.91 4.31
CA GLY A 178 2.22 -15.18 3.37
C GLY A 178 2.74 -13.97 2.58
N PHE A 179 2.31 -12.75 2.94
CA PHE A 179 2.77 -11.51 2.33
C PHE A 179 3.93 -10.89 3.13
N ALA A 180 4.94 -10.38 2.42
CA ALA A 180 5.98 -9.53 3.00
C ALA A 180 5.76 -8.08 2.57
N LEU A 181 6.15 -7.13 3.42
CA LEU A 181 6.03 -5.70 3.16
C LEU A 181 7.39 -5.00 3.26
N TRP A 182 7.74 -4.21 2.25
CA TRP A 182 8.99 -3.43 2.23
C TRP A 182 8.89 -2.24 1.27
N ASP A 183 10.02 -1.56 1.03
CA ASP A 183 10.17 -0.48 0.04
C ASP A 183 11.34 -0.74 -0.90
N ILE A 184 11.30 -0.10 -2.07
CA ILE A 184 12.39 -0.15 -3.06
C ILE A 184 13.58 0.68 -2.60
N VAL A 185 13.35 1.89 -2.10
CA VAL A 185 14.40 2.84 -1.72
C VAL A 185 14.67 2.71 -0.23
N LYS A 186 15.87 2.24 0.10
CA LYS A 186 16.38 2.12 1.48
C LYS A 186 16.63 3.49 2.09
N GLU A 187 17.37 4.34 1.39
CA GLU A 187 17.80 5.65 1.88
C GLU A 187 17.68 6.68 0.76
N CYS A 188 17.29 7.91 1.08
CA CYS A 188 17.28 9.01 0.11
C CYS A 188 17.33 10.38 0.80
N GLN A 189 17.48 11.45 0.03
CA GLN A 189 17.17 12.82 0.45
C GLN A 189 15.82 13.23 -0.15
N ARG A 190 14.89 13.67 0.70
CA ARG A 190 13.53 13.95 0.28
C ARG A 190 12.88 15.08 1.07
N PRO A 191 12.80 16.31 0.53
CA PRO A 191 12.24 17.46 1.25
C PRO A 191 10.71 17.43 1.36
N GLY A 192 10.02 16.62 0.53
CA GLY A 192 8.55 16.52 0.50
C GLY A 192 8.06 15.09 0.52
N SER A 193 6.74 14.89 0.52
CA SER A 193 6.13 13.56 0.57
C SER A 193 5.81 12.97 -0.80
N LEU A 194 6.25 13.60 -1.90
CA LEU A 194 6.07 13.10 -3.26
C LEU A 194 7.28 12.31 -3.73
N ASP A 195 7.06 11.27 -4.54
CA ASP A 195 8.14 10.47 -5.10
C ASP A 195 9.04 11.27 -6.05
N SER A 196 8.51 12.35 -6.65
CA SER A 196 9.29 13.30 -7.44
C SER A 196 10.33 14.08 -6.64
N ASP A 197 10.21 14.09 -5.31
CA ASP A 197 11.14 14.78 -4.41
C ASP A 197 12.30 13.88 -3.96
N ILE A 198 12.28 12.58 -4.32
CA ILE A 198 13.33 11.62 -3.95
C ILE A 198 14.59 11.90 -4.80
N THR A 199 15.71 12.06 -4.11
CA THR A 199 17.04 12.25 -4.70
C THR A 199 18.10 11.50 -3.91
N GLN A 200 19.27 11.24 -4.50
CA GLN A 200 20.38 10.52 -3.85
C GLN A 200 19.93 9.17 -3.26
N GLU A 201 19.08 8.46 -4.01
CA GLU A 201 18.46 7.24 -3.54
C GLU A 201 19.42 6.04 -3.58
N VAL A 202 19.33 5.22 -2.54
CA VAL A 202 20.00 3.93 -2.41
C VAL A 202 18.91 2.85 -2.33
N PRO A 203 18.92 1.83 -3.22
CA PRO A 203 17.92 0.78 -3.19
C PRO A 203 18.18 -0.24 -2.05
N ASN A 204 17.11 -0.88 -1.59
CA ASN A 204 17.19 -2.08 -0.75
C ASN A 204 17.69 -3.29 -1.56
N ASP A 205 18.28 -4.31 -0.91
CA ASP A 205 18.67 -5.56 -1.59
C ASP A 205 17.46 -6.51 -1.77
N ILE A 206 16.54 -6.12 -2.66
CA ILE A 206 15.33 -6.89 -2.95
C ILE A 206 15.68 -8.25 -3.59
N ARG A 207 16.73 -8.31 -4.42
CA ARG A 207 17.15 -9.57 -5.05
C ARG A 207 17.71 -10.55 -4.02
N GLY A 208 18.49 -10.07 -3.07
CA GLY A 208 18.97 -10.85 -1.92
C GLY A 208 17.82 -11.36 -1.07
N PHE A 209 16.84 -10.51 -0.75
CA PHE A 209 15.62 -10.92 -0.04
C PHE A 209 14.89 -12.06 -0.77
N CYS A 210 14.69 -11.96 -2.08
CA CYS A 210 14.05 -13.04 -2.85
C CYS A 210 14.87 -14.35 -2.91
N LYS A 211 16.21 -14.29 -2.77
CA LYS A 211 17.03 -15.51 -2.63
C LYS A 211 16.85 -16.18 -1.27
N LEU A 212 16.65 -15.39 -0.21
CA LEU A 212 16.37 -15.90 1.15
C LEU A 212 14.94 -16.44 1.28
N HIS A 213 14.03 -15.99 0.43
CA HIS A 213 12.64 -16.41 0.39
C HIS A 213 12.29 -17.06 -0.98
N PRO A 214 12.76 -18.29 -1.25
CA PRO A 214 12.62 -18.93 -2.56
C PRO A 214 11.18 -19.25 -2.97
N ASN A 215 10.23 -19.19 -2.03
CA ASN A 215 8.80 -19.37 -2.29
C ASN A 215 8.13 -18.12 -2.86
N ILE A 216 8.82 -16.97 -2.95
CA ILE A 216 8.27 -15.75 -3.54
C ILE A 216 7.94 -16.01 -5.00
N LYS A 217 6.66 -15.94 -5.32
CA LYS A 217 6.13 -16.03 -6.68
C LYS A 217 5.84 -14.66 -7.27
N ARG A 218 5.62 -13.63 -6.43
CA ARG A 218 5.22 -12.29 -6.89
C ARG A 218 5.95 -11.14 -6.20
N ILE A 219 6.26 -10.12 -6.99
CA ILE A 219 6.65 -8.78 -6.52
C ILE A 219 5.58 -7.78 -6.98
N VAL A 220 5.02 -7.02 -6.05
CA VAL A 220 3.94 -6.06 -6.31
C VAL A 220 4.43 -4.65 -6.07
N PHE A 221 4.34 -3.79 -7.08
CA PHE A 221 4.63 -2.37 -6.98
C PHE A 221 3.38 -1.60 -6.49
N SER A 222 3.30 -1.39 -5.18
CA SER A 222 2.11 -0.87 -4.48
C SER A 222 1.79 0.59 -4.82
N ASN A 223 2.80 1.37 -5.22
CA ASN A 223 2.64 2.73 -5.76
C ASN A 223 2.57 2.76 -7.30
N GLY A 224 2.26 1.63 -7.92
CA GLY A 224 2.06 1.49 -9.36
C GLY A 224 3.29 1.84 -10.19
N GLY A 225 3.07 2.57 -11.29
CA GLY A 225 4.10 2.87 -12.28
C GLY A 225 5.32 3.63 -11.73
N THR A 226 5.15 4.42 -10.68
CA THR A 226 6.25 5.15 -10.04
C THR A 226 7.20 4.19 -9.33
N ALA A 227 6.69 3.33 -8.45
CA ALA A 227 7.49 2.28 -7.81
C ALA A 227 8.15 1.36 -8.85
N CYS A 228 7.40 0.94 -9.88
CA CYS A 228 7.95 0.15 -10.98
C CYS A 228 9.14 0.86 -11.68
N SER A 229 9.09 2.19 -11.81
CA SER A 229 10.17 2.96 -12.44
C SER A 229 11.43 3.00 -11.58
N PHE A 230 11.30 3.18 -10.25
CA PHE A 230 12.43 3.05 -9.33
C PHE A 230 13.03 1.65 -9.38
N PHE A 231 12.19 0.61 -9.36
CA PHE A 231 12.68 -0.77 -9.45
C PHE A 231 13.47 -1.00 -10.74
N LYS A 232 12.93 -0.59 -11.90
CA LYS A 232 13.64 -0.74 -13.19
C LYS A 232 14.95 0.03 -13.24
N LYS A 233 15.05 1.18 -12.56
CA LYS A 233 16.28 1.97 -12.49
C LYS A 233 17.39 1.21 -11.78
N HIS A 234 17.09 0.49 -10.70
CA HIS A 234 18.09 -0.13 -9.83
C HIS A 234 18.33 -1.62 -10.09
N PHE A 235 17.37 -2.34 -10.69
CA PHE A 235 17.44 -3.80 -10.86
C PHE A 235 17.57 -4.22 -12.34
N LYS A 236 18.24 -3.41 -13.16
CA LYS A 236 18.43 -3.64 -14.61
C LYS A 236 19.01 -5.03 -14.90
N GLU A 237 20.11 -5.40 -14.26
CA GLU A 237 20.75 -6.71 -14.48
C GLU A 237 19.86 -7.89 -14.11
N TRP A 238 19.03 -7.75 -13.07
CA TRP A 238 18.11 -8.80 -12.67
C TRP A 238 16.98 -8.95 -13.66
N LEU A 239 16.42 -7.84 -14.13
CA LEU A 239 15.46 -7.86 -15.22
C LEU A 239 16.08 -8.51 -16.48
N ASP A 240 17.37 -8.30 -16.76
CA ASP A 240 18.06 -8.78 -17.99
C ASP A 240 18.23 -10.31 -17.93
N SER A 241 18.18 -10.90 -16.73
CA SER A 241 18.36 -12.34 -16.50
C SER A 241 17.17 -13.22 -16.93
N GLY A 242 15.98 -12.64 -17.12
CA GLY A 242 14.77 -13.43 -17.40
C GLY A 242 14.20 -14.19 -16.19
N GLU A 243 14.64 -13.85 -14.97
CA GLU A 243 14.07 -14.37 -13.71
C GLU A 243 12.78 -13.61 -13.31
N LEU A 244 12.54 -12.42 -13.87
CA LEU A 244 11.35 -11.60 -13.64
C LEU A 244 10.48 -11.54 -14.90
N VAL A 245 9.16 -11.67 -14.73
CA VAL A 245 8.19 -11.58 -15.83
C VAL A 245 7.04 -10.66 -15.45
N PRO A 246 6.50 -9.83 -16.36
CA PRO A 246 5.31 -9.05 -16.05
C PRO A 246 4.08 -9.94 -15.91
N SER A 247 3.20 -9.63 -14.96
CA SER A 247 1.86 -10.23 -14.89
C SER A 247 1.04 -9.91 -16.13
N GLN A 248 0.02 -10.72 -16.40
CA GLN A 248 -0.78 -10.64 -17.63
C GLN A 248 -1.66 -9.38 -17.76
N HIS A 249 -1.90 -8.66 -16.67
CA HIS A 249 -2.73 -7.46 -16.75
C HIS A 249 -2.03 -6.32 -17.49
N LYS A 250 -2.83 -5.50 -18.17
CA LYS A 250 -2.38 -4.50 -19.13
C LYS A 250 -1.32 -3.53 -18.57
N ALA A 251 -1.49 -3.05 -17.33
CA ALA A 251 -0.57 -2.07 -16.75
C ALA A 251 0.85 -2.65 -16.54
N SER A 252 0.97 -3.92 -16.12
CA SER A 252 2.26 -4.61 -16.05
C SER A 252 2.85 -4.82 -17.43
N GLN A 253 2.07 -5.36 -18.36
CA GLN A 253 2.53 -5.60 -19.74
C GLN A 253 3.08 -4.31 -20.37
N ASP A 254 2.35 -3.20 -20.25
CA ASP A 254 2.79 -1.90 -20.77
C ASP A 254 4.07 -1.39 -20.07
N ALA A 255 4.14 -1.51 -18.74
CA ALA A 255 5.28 -1.03 -17.96
C ALA A 255 6.59 -1.77 -18.26
N PHE A 256 6.51 -3.04 -18.65
CA PHE A 256 7.65 -3.90 -18.97
C PHE A 256 7.82 -4.16 -20.47
N LYS A 257 6.96 -3.63 -21.35
CA LYS A 257 6.95 -3.88 -22.80
C LYS A 257 8.30 -3.68 -23.49
N LYS A 258 9.03 -2.62 -23.13
CA LYS A 258 10.37 -2.35 -23.70
C LYS A 258 11.38 -3.44 -23.31
N TRP A 259 11.22 -3.98 -22.11
CA TRP A 259 12.11 -4.98 -21.56
C TRP A 259 11.90 -6.35 -22.18
N THR A 260 10.64 -6.79 -22.20
CA THR A 260 10.28 -8.12 -22.71
C THR A 260 10.62 -8.27 -24.19
N LYS A 261 10.56 -7.20 -24.98
CA LYS A 261 11.00 -7.18 -26.39
C LYS A 261 12.50 -7.40 -26.58
N ASN A 262 13.33 -6.98 -25.62
CA ASN A 262 14.78 -7.05 -25.70
C ASN A 262 15.35 -8.29 -25.02
N MET A 263 14.52 -9.07 -24.34
CA MET A 263 14.93 -10.36 -23.78
C MET A 263 15.25 -11.32 -24.93
N LYS A 264 16.50 -11.78 -24.98
CA LYS A 264 16.87 -12.88 -25.87
C LYS A 264 16.05 -14.12 -25.45
N PRO A 265 15.47 -14.88 -26.39
CA PRO A 265 14.87 -16.16 -26.07
C PRO A 265 15.87 -16.99 -25.27
N LYS A 266 15.47 -17.53 -24.11
CA LYS A 266 16.33 -18.43 -23.34
C LYS A 266 16.72 -19.58 -24.26
N THR A 267 17.99 -19.69 -24.63
CA THR A 267 18.52 -20.95 -25.14
C THR A 267 18.34 -21.94 -24.00
N LYS A 268 17.45 -22.93 -24.17
CA LYS A 268 17.32 -24.02 -23.20
C LYS A 268 18.71 -24.64 -23.07
N ARG A 269 19.37 -24.47 -21.92
CA ARG A 269 20.54 -25.29 -21.60
C ARG A 269 20.03 -26.74 -21.59
N PRO A 270 20.65 -27.67 -22.33
CA PRO A 270 20.26 -29.08 -22.27
C PRO A 270 20.33 -29.55 -20.81
N GLY A 271 19.22 -30.04 -20.26
CA GLY A 271 19.14 -30.57 -18.89
C GLY A 271 18.88 -29.58 -17.75
N GLY A 272 18.60 -28.30 -18.01
CA GLY A 272 18.24 -27.34 -16.95
C GLY A 272 16.75 -27.41 -16.56
N ARG A 273 16.44 -27.61 -15.27
CA ARG A 273 15.09 -27.39 -14.72
C ARG A 273 14.61 -25.97 -15.09
N ASP A 274 13.33 -25.82 -15.41
CA ASP A 274 12.72 -24.50 -15.58
C ASP A 274 12.94 -23.69 -14.30
N LYS A 275 13.76 -22.64 -14.38
CA LYS A 275 13.97 -21.73 -13.25
C LYS A 275 12.63 -21.04 -12.95
N HIS A 276 12.18 -21.16 -11.70
CA HIS A 276 11.07 -20.39 -11.13
C HIS A 276 11.22 -18.90 -11.52
N GLN A 277 10.18 -18.35 -12.15
CA GLN A 277 10.12 -16.94 -12.51
C GLN A 277 9.23 -16.22 -11.51
N ILE A 278 9.63 -15.01 -11.13
CA ILE A 278 8.85 -14.15 -10.24
C ILE A 278 8.01 -13.21 -11.09
N GLU A 279 6.71 -13.23 -10.86
CA GLU A 279 5.74 -12.35 -11.51
C GLU A 279 5.80 -10.94 -10.90
N CYS A 280 5.91 -9.93 -11.76
CA CYS A 280 5.97 -8.51 -11.42
C CYS A 280 4.63 -7.84 -11.71
N ILE A 281 3.98 -7.32 -10.68
CA ILE A 281 2.65 -6.70 -10.74
C ILE A 281 2.77 -5.19 -10.52
N VAL A 282 2.43 -4.39 -11.53
CA VAL A 282 2.23 -2.95 -11.38
C VAL A 282 0.80 -2.71 -10.89
N ALA A 283 0.63 -2.55 -9.58
CA ALA A 283 -0.69 -2.43 -8.97
C ALA A 283 -1.32 -1.04 -9.13
N LEU A 284 -2.64 -0.94 -8.94
CA LEU A 284 -3.28 0.36 -8.79
C LEU A 284 -2.80 1.03 -7.51
N ALA A 285 -2.25 2.24 -7.65
CA ALA A 285 -1.53 2.91 -6.56
C ALA A 285 -2.45 3.24 -5.37
N VAL A 286 -1.98 2.86 -4.18
CA VAL A 286 -2.71 3.03 -2.90
C VAL A 286 -2.52 4.41 -2.27
N SER A 287 -1.62 5.23 -2.81
CA SER A 287 -1.37 6.60 -2.36
C SER A 287 -2.61 7.51 -2.55
N PRO A 288 -2.90 8.43 -1.62
CA PRO A 288 -3.92 9.46 -1.80
C PRO A 288 -3.69 10.34 -3.04
N ALA A 289 -2.42 10.53 -3.44
CA ALA A 289 -2.07 11.32 -4.62
C ALA A 289 -2.52 10.66 -5.94
N ALA A 290 -2.80 9.36 -5.92
CA ALA A 290 -3.30 8.61 -7.07
C ALA A 290 -4.84 8.55 -7.06
N ALA A 291 -5.48 9.68 -7.33
CA ALA A 291 -6.94 9.83 -7.33
C ALA A 291 -7.63 9.37 -8.64
N LYS A 292 -6.88 8.77 -9.58
CA LYS A 292 -7.42 8.33 -10.88
C LYS A 292 -8.46 7.22 -10.74
N TYR A 293 -8.32 6.37 -9.73
CA TYR A 293 -9.17 5.20 -9.52
C TYR A 293 -9.96 5.36 -8.22
N THR A 294 -11.20 4.88 -8.21
CA THR A 294 -12.04 4.81 -7.01
C THR A 294 -11.46 3.80 -6.01
N TYR A 295 -12.03 3.78 -4.81
CA TYR A 295 -11.67 2.77 -3.82
C TYR A 295 -12.00 1.36 -4.30
N ASP A 296 -13.23 1.14 -4.79
CA ASP A 296 -13.69 -0.17 -5.25
C ASP A 296 -12.81 -0.69 -6.39
N GLU A 297 -12.47 0.16 -7.37
CA GLU A 297 -11.56 -0.23 -8.46
C GLU A 297 -10.19 -0.68 -7.94
N LYS A 298 -9.65 0.02 -6.93
CA LYS A 298 -8.39 -0.39 -6.30
C LYS A 298 -8.58 -1.70 -5.53
N ARG A 299 -9.60 -1.81 -4.68
CA ARG A 299 -9.88 -3.00 -3.88
C ARG A 299 -10.01 -4.22 -4.77
N ASP A 300 -10.86 -4.16 -5.79
CA ASP A 300 -11.17 -5.29 -6.67
C ASP A 300 -9.94 -5.71 -7.49
N PHE A 301 -9.15 -4.74 -7.98
CA PHE A 301 -7.87 -5.03 -8.62
C PHE A 301 -6.91 -5.79 -7.69
N TRP A 302 -6.75 -5.30 -6.46
CA TRP A 302 -5.83 -5.88 -5.49
C TRP A 302 -6.31 -7.25 -5.03
N GLU A 303 -7.62 -7.42 -4.83
CA GLU A 303 -8.22 -8.70 -4.52
C GLU A 303 -7.94 -9.72 -5.63
N GLU A 304 -8.29 -9.39 -6.87
CA GLU A 304 -8.19 -10.30 -8.02
C GLU A 304 -6.74 -10.68 -8.35
N HIS A 305 -5.82 -9.70 -8.34
CA HIS A 305 -4.48 -9.90 -8.88
C HIS A 305 -3.39 -10.06 -7.82
N VAL A 306 -3.65 -9.70 -6.56
CA VAL A 306 -2.64 -9.73 -5.51
C VAL A 306 -3.03 -10.67 -4.37
N TYR A 307 -4.17 -10.42 -3.72
CA TYR A 307 -4.55 -11.15 -2.51
C TYR A 307 -5.06 -12.56 -2.81
N GLN A 308 -6.03 -12.73 -3.72
CA GLN A 308 -6.58 -14.05 -4.05
C GLN A 308 -5.52 -15.01 -4.61
N PRO A 309 -4.64 -14.62 -5.55
CA PRO A 309 -3.56 -15.49 -6.01
C PRO A 309 -2.56 -15.84 -4.90
N GLY A 310 -2.29 -14.91 -3.98
CA GLY A 310 -1.43 -15.17 -2.82
C GLY A 310 -2.03 -16.16 -1.84
N LEU A 311 -3.31 -15.99 -1.48
CA LEU A 311 -4.01 -16.90 -0.57
C LEU A 311 -4.08 -18.33 -1.12
N LYS A 312 -4.23 -18.49 -2.45
CA LYS A 312 -4.12 -19.81 -3.10
C LYS A 312 -2.73 -20.43 -2.98
N ASP A 313 -1.67 -19.63 -3.04
CA ASP A 313 -0.31 -20.13 -2.83
C ASP A 313 -0.07 -20.58 -1.39
N LEU A 314 -0.64 -19.86 -0.42
CA LEU A 314 -0.60 -20.25 0.99
C LEU A 314 -1.33 -21.58 1.23
N GLU A 315 -2.54 -21.73 0.69
CA GLU A 315 -3.32 -22.98 0.77
C GLU A 315 -2.55 -24.16 0.16
N ALA A 316 -1.97 -23.97 -1.04
CA ALA A 316 -1.15 -24.99 -1.68
C ALA A 316 0.07 -25.39 -0.84
N ALA A 317 0.70 -24.43 -0.14
CA ALA A 317 1.83 -24.71 0.75
C ALA A 317 1.40 -25.54 1.98
N HIS A 318 0.20 -25.30 2.53
CA HIS A 318 -0.35 -26.10 3.64
C HIS A 318 -0.67 -27.53 3.22
N ILE A 319 -1.22 -27.74 2.02
CA ILE A 319 -1.49 -29.10 1.50
C ILE A 319 -0.19 -29.89 1.41
N VAL A 320 0.85 -29.32 0.80
CA VAL A 320 2.16 -29.98 0.66
C VAL A 320 2.80 -30.31 2.02
N ALA A 321 2.60 -29.47 3.04
CA ALA A 321 3.16 -29.69 4.37
C ALA A 321 2.43 -30.78 5.18
N ASN A 322 1.18 -31.10 4.84
CA ASN A 322 0.37 -32.10 5.56
C ASN A 322 0.38 -33.49 4.89
N ASP A 323 0.72 -33.56 3.60
CA ASP A 323 0.74 -34.80 2.81
C ASP A 323 2.14 -35.47 2.72
N GLY A 324 3.17 -34.91 3.36
CA GLY A 324 4.56 -35.39 3.34
C GLY A 324 5.09 -35.77 4.72
#